data_AF-A0A416SRW2-F1
#
_entry.id   AF-A0A416SRW2-F1
#
_cell.length_a   1.000
_cell.length_b   1.000
_cell.length_c   1.000
_cell.angle_alpha   90.00
_cell.angle_beta   90.00
_cell.angle_gamma   90.00
#
_symmetry.space_group_name_H-M   'P 1'
#
loop_
_entity.id
_entity.type
_entity.pdbx_description
1 polymer ?
#
loop_
_entity_poly.entity_id
_entity_poly.type
_entity_poly.pdbx_seq_one_letter_code
_entity_poly.pdbx_strand_id
1 'polypeptide(L)'
;MRNTVKKAMAIAIAVSMTTSIATVGYNKIQAQETNKTVTFSVEKFTIGQGYVVEPVSVEVSDDMTISDVFEKVMNEKEIKYTGSKNYGYLYLQSIENADTGIIDIPEEIAKMPSYESSYEYEGETYTTSYSAPSNEKNDGNTQPNNGLGEYSYNSMAGWMISVNGDNDNGNLTPADIVKDGDVIRYQFSVYGWGADVGLSNYAGMEPLKVADKTTLTKELAKINKNKAVWMNNENVKTAYENAIKVATKLMATQDEVDEVVAELKKAENETTTVQDATTVQPTTTIQPTTAVQPTTTIQPITTEIQTLGKATVNSVKKVKAGKAKISIKKIAGAEGYQYKYSSTKNFKKGTVIVKTTKKNVLITKKFKKNQKCYVKVRAYKTVNKVRVYGKWSKVKSVKIK
;
A
#
# COMPACT_ATOMS: atom_id res chain seq x y z
N MET A 1 2.63 -71.38 46.66
CA MET A 1 2.23 -70.95 45.30
C MET A 1 2.29 -69.42 45.24
N ARG A 2 3.01 -68.92 44.22
CA ARG A 2 3.00 -67.59 43.57
C ARG A 2 2.32 -66.39 44.26
N ASN A 3 3.15 -65.35 44.44
CA ASN A 3 2.98 -63.95 43.98
C ASN A 3 1.76 -63.15 44.48
N THR A 4 1.87 -61.89 44.92
CA THR A 4 3.00 -60.96 45.11
C THR A 4 2.49 -59.76 45.92
N VAL A 5 3.31 -59.32 46.87
CA VAL A 5 3.60 -57.92 47.28
C VAL A 5 2.42 -57.07 47.77
N LYS A 6 2.18 -56.95 49.10
CA LYS A 6 2.89 -56.15 50.14
C LYS A 6 2.74 -54.64 49.91
N LYS A 7 1.94 -53.95 50.74
CA LYS A 7 2.31 -53.33 52.06
C LYS A 7 3.17 -52.07 51.85
N ALA A 8 3.03 -50.98 52.59
CA ALA A 8 2.17 -50.58 53.70
C ALA A 8 2.48 -49.11 54.01
N MET A 9 1.60 -48.49 54.83
CA MET A 9 1.87 -47.64 56.01
C MET A 9 2.99 -46.60 55.97
N ALA A 10 2.92 -45.47 56.67
CA ALA A 10 1.92 -44.73 57.42
C ALA A 10 2.72 -43.64 58.17
N ILE A 11 2.02 -42.59 58.65
CA ILE A 11 2.35 -41.76 59.82
C ILE A 11 3.38 -40.62 59.64
N ALA A 12 2.80 -39.41 59.57
CA ALA A 12 3.03 -38.21 60.38
C ALA A 12 4.45 -37.75 60.74
N ILE A 13 4.72 -36.46 60.55
CA ILE A 13 4.77 -35.41 61.60
C ILE A 13 5.15 -34.08 60.93
N ALA A 14 4.39 -33.03 61.23
CA ALA A 14 4.72 -31.65 60.90
C ALA A 14 5.79 -31.11 61.86
N VAL A 15 6.84 -30.45 61.35
CA VAL A 15 7.38 -29.18 61.84
C VAL A 15 8.14 -28.51 60.69
N SER A 16 7.84 -27.22 60.52
CA SER A 16 8.45 -26.23 59.63
C SER A 16 9.98 -26.16 59.71
N MET A 17 10.64 -26.04 58.56
CA MET A 17 11.78 -25.14 58.35
C MET A 17 11.96 -24.89 56.85
N THR A 18 11.96 -23.62 56.49
CA THR A 18 12.17 -23.08 55.15
C THR A 18 13.57 -23.39 54.65
N THR A 19 13.69 -24.12 53.55
CA THR A 19 14.81 -23.99 52.61
C THR A 19 14.36 -24.39 51.21
N SER A 20 14.62 -23.46 50.31
CA SER A 20 14.33 -23.47 48.89
C SER A 20 14.98 -24.67 48.19
N ILE A 21 14.17 -25.51 47.53
CA ILE A 21 14.63 -26.36 46.44
C ILE A 21 13.62 -26.22 45.30
N ALA A 22 14.15 -25.82 44.15
CA ALA A 22 13.43 -25.59 42.91
C ALA A 22 12.61 -26.84 42.52
N THR A 23 11.29 -26.70 42.53
CA THR A 23 10.42 -27.61 41.77
C THR A 23 10.61 -27.29 40.30
N VAL A 24 11.17 -28.27 39.58
CA VAL A 24 11.13 -28.42 38.13
C VAL A 24 9.67 -28.27 37.70
N GLY A 25 9.32 -27.05 37.27
CA GLY A 25 8.06 -26.78 36.61
C GLY A 25 8.06 -27.54 35.30
N TYR A 26 7.04 -28.36 35.12
CA TYR A 26 6.65 -28.92 33.84
C TYR A 26 6.37 -27.74 32.90
N ASN A 27 7.42 -27.25 32.22
CA ASN A 27 7.24 -26.30 31.15
C ASN A 27 6.50 -27.05 30.05
N LYS A 28 5.18 -26.84 29.99
CA LYS A 28 4.49 -26.89 28.72
C LYS A 28 5.26 -25.88 27.88
N ILE A 29 6.15 -26.38 27.01
CA ILE A 29 6.67 -25.59 25.90
C ILE A 29 5.39 -25.18 25.18
N GLN A 30 4.91 -23.96 25.43
CA GLN A 30 4.13 -23.29 24.41
C GLN A 30 5.12 -23.21 23.26
N ALA A 31 4.89 -24.04 22.24
CA ALA A 31 5.44 -23.77 20.94
C ALA A 31 5.16 -22.30 20.70
N GLN A 32 6.22 -21.51 20.57
CA GLN A 32 6.11 -20.15 20.09
C GLN A 32 5.37 -20.29 18.76
N GLU A 33 4.09 -19.92 18.71
CA GLU A 33 3.34 -19.91 17.45
C GLU A 33 4.15 -19.02 16.52
N THR A 34 4.83 -19.63 15.57
CA THR A 34 5.45 -18.89 14.49
C THR A 34 4.29 -18.37 13.68
N ASN A 35 3.92 -17.10 13.90
CA ASN A 35 2.86 -16.46 13.15
C ASN A 35 3.20 -16.62 11.66
N LYS A 36 2.40 -17.42 10.96
CA LYS A 36 2.47 -17.60 9.51
C LYS A 36 2.29 -16.22 8.87
N THR A 37 3.15 -15.88 7.93
CA THR A 37 3.11 -14.57 7.27
C THR A 37 3.16 -14.71 5.76
N VAL A 38 2.40 -13.87 5.09
CA VAL A 38 2.44 -13.74 3.63
C VAL A 38 2.80 -12.32 3.24
N THR A 39 3.26 -12.15 2.01
CA THR A 39 3.42 -10.85 1.37
C THR A 39 2.23 -10.60 0.43
N PHE A 40 1.67 -9.39 0.47
CA PHE A 40 0.51 -9.02 -0.33
C PHE A 40 0.71 -7.67 -1.05
N SER A 41 0.29 -7.57 -2.32
CA SER A 41 0.25 -6.32 -3.10
C SER A 41 -0.97 -6.23 -4.02
N VAL A 42 -1.32 -5.00 -4.42
CA VAL A 42 -2.35 -4.71 -5.43
C VAL A 42 -1.79 -3.69 -6.44
N GLU A 43 -1.83 -4.04 -7.73
CA GLU A 43 -0.93 -3.49 -8.75
C GLU A 43 -1.69 -3.07 -10.03
N LYS A 44 -1.22 -2.00 -10.69
CA LYS A 44 -1.82 -1.42 -11.91
C LYS A 44 -0.76 -1.08 -12.96
N PHE A 45 0.20 -1.99 -13.15
CA PHE A 45 1.39 -1.72 -13.97
C PHE A 45 1.11 -1.73 -15.46
N THR A 46 0.12 -2.50 -15.91
CA THR A 46 -0.35 -2.58 -17.30
C THR A 46 -0.89 -1.25 -17.84
N ILE A 47 -1.25 -0.33 -16.95
CA ILE A 47 -1.70 1.03 -17.28
C ILE A 47 -0.80 2.11 -16.66
N GLY A 48 0.38 1.73 -16.15
CA GLY A 48 1.38 2.66 -15.62
C GLY A 48 1.01 3.40 -14.34
N GLN A 49 -0.02 2.95 -13.61
CA GLN A 49 -0.53 3.66 -12.42
C GLN A 49 0.03 3.16 -11.08
N GLY A 50 1.06 2.31 -11.11
CA GLY A 50 1.75 1.83 -9.91
C GLY A 50 0.86 0.97 -8.99
N TYR A 51 1.04 1.10 -7.68
CA TYR A 51 0.32 0.30 -6.68
C TYR A 51 -1.00 0.96 -6.24
N VAL A 52 -2.02 0.15 -6.00
CA VAL A 52 -3.11 0.47 -5.06
C VAL A 52 -2.65 0.18 -3.63
N VAL A 53 -2.00 -0.98 -3.45
CA VAL A 53 -1.38 -1.40 -2.19
C VAL A 53 0.07 -1.81 -2.50
N GLU A 54 1.02 -1.00 -2.04
CA GLU A 54 2.44 -1.39 -2.05
C GLU A 54 2.63 -2.67 -1.22
N PRO A 55 3.70 -3.46 -1.45
CA PRO A 55 3.90 -4.74 -0.77
C PRO A 55 3.84 -4.61 0.75
N VAL A 56 3.03 -5.44 1.40
CA VAL A 56 2.88 -5.49 2.87
C VAL A 56 3.04 -6.92 3.38
N SER A 57 3.57 -7.06 4.59
CA SER A 57 3.57 -8.33 5.32
C SER A 57 2.26 -8.47 6.10
N VAL A 58 1.61 -9.62 5.98
CA VAL A 58 0.31 -9.91 6.59
C VAL A 58 0.44 -11.18 7.41
N GLU A 59 0.12 -11.11 8.70
CA GLU A 59 -0.01 -12.29 9.55
C GLU A 59 -1.31 -13.02 9.22
N VAL A 60 -1.27 -14.34 9.10
CA VAL A 60 -2.40 -15.17 8.68
C VAL A 60 -2.53 -16.42 9.55
N SER A 61 -3.74 -16.96 9.68
CA SER A 61 -3.96 -18.28 10.27
C SER A 61 -3.77 -19.39 9.23
N ASP A 62 -3.78 -20.65 9.68
CA ASP A 62 -3.55 -21.81 8.84
C ASP A 62 -4.67 -22.02 7.80
N ASP A 63 -5.87 -21.54 8.07
CA ASP A 63 -7.08 -21.69 7.25
C ASP A 63 -7.40 -20.48 6.36
N MET A 64 -6.66 -19.37 6.46
CA MET A 64 -6.91 -18.18 5.65
C MET A 64 -6.71 -18.46 4.17
N THR A 65 -7.69 -18.05 3.37
CA THR A 65 -7.66 -18.09 1.91
C THR A 65 -7.04 -16.82 1.33
N ILE A 66 -6.73 -16.84 0.03
CA ILE A 66 -6.33 -15.65 -0.72
C ILE A 66 -7.39 -14.54 -0.61
N SER A 67 -8.69 -14.90 -0.63
CA SER A 67 -9.79 -13.94 -0.42
C SER A 67 -9.71 -13.30 0.96
N ASP A 68 -9.50 -14.10 2.02
CA ASP A 68 -9.44 -13.57 3.39
C ASP A 68 -8.27 -12.59 3.57
N VAL A 69 -7.11 -12.89 2.97
CA VAL A 69 -5.96 -11.98 2.97
C VAL A 69 -6.29 -10.68 2.25
N PHE A 70 -6.91 -10.76 1.06
CA PHE A 70 -7.34 -9.57 0.33
C PHE A 70 -8.29 -8.71 1.18
N GLU A 71 -9.36 -9.30 1.71
CA GLU A 71 -10.36 -8.57 2.48
C GLU A 71 -9.77 -7.96 3.76
N LYS A 72 -8.91 -8.70 4.47
CA LYS A 72 -8.18 -8.18 5.63
C LYS A 72 -7.40 -6.92 5.28
N VAL A 73 -6.57 -6.96 4.24
CA VAL A 73 -5.73 -5.82 3.84
C VAL A 73 -6.57 -4.64 3.35
N MET A 74 -7.62 -4.90 2.57
CA MET A 74 -8.48 -3.84 2.04
C MET A 74 -9.26 -3.15 3.16
N ASN A 75 -9.75 -3.90 4.15
CA ASN A 75 -10.42 -3.37 5.34
C ASN A 75 -9.47 -2.54 6.22
N GLU A 76 -8.27 -3.05 6.52
CA GLU A 76 -7.25 -2.35 7.31
C GLU A 76 -6.83 -1.02 6.67
N LYS A 77 -6.82 -0.96 5.32
CA LYS A 77 -6.46 0.24 4.55
C LYS A 77 -7.65 1.12 4.19
N GLU A 78 -8.86 0.76 4.62
CA GLU A 78 -10.11 1.45 4.31
C GLU A 78 -10.35 1.60 2.79
N ILE A 79 -9.90 0.62 1.99
CA ILE A 79 -10.05 0.62 0.53
C ILE A 79 -11.32 -0.12 0.17
N LYS A 80 -12.21 0.57 -0.56
CA LYS A 80 -13.49 0.02 -1.00
C LYS A 80 -13.33 -0.73 -2.31
N TYR A 81 -14.08 -1.81 -2.44
CA TYR A 81 -14.17 -2.61 -3.65
C TYR A 81 -15.59 -3.12 -3.85
N THR A 82 -15.90 -3.54 -5.07
CA THR A 82 -17.11 -4.25 -5.45
C THR A 82 -16.72 -5.67 -5.83
N GLY A 83 -17.47 -6.64 -5.33
CA GLY A 83 -17.26 -8.05 -5.64
C GLY A 83 -18.46 -8.89 -5.21
N SER A 84 -18.49 -10.15 -5.64
CA SER A 84 -19.53 -11.11 -5.28
C SER A 84 -18.92 -12.36 -4.63
N LYS A 85 -19.70 -13.06 -3.79
CA LYS A 85 -19.27 -14.30 -3.13
C LYS A 85 -20.15 -15.51 -3.51
N ASN A 86 -20.71 -15.48 -4.71
CA ASN A 86 -21.70 -16.47 -5.14
C ASN A 86 -21.15 -17.91 -5.19
N TYR A 87 -19.83 -18.07 -5.29
CA TYR A 87 -19.13 -19.36 -5.33
C TYR A 87 -18.40 -19.71 -4.02
N GLY A 88 -18.68 -19.00 -2.92
CA GLY A 88 -18.03 -19.22 -1.61
C GLY A 88 -16.70 -18.47 -1.41
N TYR A 89 -16.19 -17.80 -2.44
CA TYR A 89 -14.98 -16.98 -2.40
C TYR A 89 -15.21 -15.63 -3.13
N LEU A 90 -14.33 -14.66 -2.91
CA LEU A 90 -14.49 -13.31 -3.47
C LEU A 90 -14.12 -13.28 -4.95
N TYR A 91 -15.12 -13.04 -5.80
CA TYR A 91 -14.92 -12.57 -7.17
C TYR A 91 -14.81 -11.04 -7.16
N LEU A 92 -13.60 -10.52 -7.35
CA LEU A 92 -13.31 -9.09 -7.36
C LEU A 92 -13.69 -8.47 -8.71
N GLN A 93 -14.63 -7.52 -8.69
CA GLN A 93 -15.11 -6.85 -9.90
C GLN A 93 -14.39 -5.52 -10.12
N SER A 94 -14.25 -4.70 -9.08
CA SER A 94 -13.70 -3.34 -9.19
C SER A 94 -13.20 -2.82 -7.85
N ILE A 95 -12.11 -2.04 -7.85
CA ILE A 95 -11.61 -1.34 -6.66
C ILE A 95 -11.90 0.16 -6.82
N GLU A 96 -12.59 0.77 -5.86
CA GLU A 96 -12.96 2.19 -5.93
C GLU A 96 -11.72 3.11 -5.83
N ASN A 97 -11.73 4.21 -6.59
CA ASN A 97 -10.62 5.18 -6.65
C ASN A 97 -9.27 4.58 -7.06
N ALA A 98 -9.26 3.36 -7.59
CA ALA A 98 -8.05 2.73 -8.11
C ALA A 98 -7.64 3.32 -9.46
N ASP A 99 -8.54 3.96 -10.21
CA ASP A 99 -8.19 4.61 -11.47
C ASP A 99 -7.91 6.12 -11.29
N THR A 100 -6.75 6.57 -11.76
CA THR A 100 -6.40 8.00 -11.80
C THR A 100 -6.89 8.72 -13.06
N GLY A 101 -7.32 7.97 -14.08
CA GLY A 101 -7.71 8.46 -15.40
C GLY A 101 -6.52 8.85 -16.30
N ILE A 102 -5.30 8.58 -15.88
CA ILE A 102 -4.08 8.79 -16.67
C ILE A 102 -3.46 7.41 -16.89
N ILE A 103 -3.51 6.94 -18.12
CA ILE A 103 -2.95 5.65 -18.52
C ILE A 103 -1.59 5.84 -19.19
N ASP A 104 -0.73 4.87 -18.99
CA ASP A 104 0.53 4.67 -19.70
C ASP A 104 0.68 3.16 -19.95
N ILE A 105 0.02 2.68 -21.00
CA ILE A 105 0.03 1.28 -21.41
C ILE A 105 1.37 0.98 -22.09
N PRO A 106 2.14 -0.03 -21.60
CA PRO A 106 3.39 -0.46 -22.23
C PRO A 106 3.21 -0.85 -23.69
N GLU A 107 4.22 -0.53 -24.52
CA GLU A 107 4.19 -0.81 -25.95
C GLU A 107 4.08 -2.31 -26.25
N GLU A 108 4.64 -3.15 -25.38
CA GLU A 108 4.55 -4.61 -25.47
C GLU A 108 3.11 -5.11 -25.39
N ILE A 109 2.26 -4.48 -24.56
CA ILE A 109 0.82 -4.79 -24.52
C ILE A 109 0.16 -4.35 -25.81
N ALA A 110 0.42 -3.12 -26.27
CA ALA A 110 -0.18 -2.60 -27.49
C ALA A 110 0.18 -3.40 -28.76
N LYS A 111 1.28 -4.18 -28.71
CA LYS A 111 1.73 -5.09 -29.77
C LYS A 111 1.23 -6.53 -29.63
N MET A 112 0.54 -6.87 -28.55
CA MET A 112 -0.02 -8.21 -28.38
C MET A 112 -1.00 -8.54 -29.53
N PRO A 113 -1.05 -9.81 -29.99
CA PRO A 113 -1.94 -10.20 -31.07
C PRO A 113 -3.40 -9.96 -30.71
N SER A 114 -4.22 -9.68 -31.73
CA SER A 114 -5.67 -9.65 -31.56
C SER A 114 -6.18 -11.06 -31.24
N TYR A 115 -7.23 -11.13 -30.42
CA TYR A 115 -7.95 -12.37 -30.16
C TYR A 115 -9.18 -12.44 -31.08
N GLU A 116 -9.34 -13.57 -31.75
CA GLU A 116 -10.50 -13.84 -32.59
C GLU A 116 -11.41 -14.85 -31.89
N SER A 117 -12.68 -14.49 -31.73
CA SER A 117 -13.72 -15.41 -31.28
C SER A 117 -14.66 -15.70 -32.44
N SER A 118 -14.77 -16.97 -32.82
CA SER A 118 -15.65 -17.42 -33.90
C SER A 118 -16.69 -18.40 -33.40
N TYR A 119 -17.92 -18.28 -33.88
CA TYR A 119 -18.96 -19.29 -33.70
C TYR A 119 -19.71 -19.52 -35.01
N GLU A 120 -20.27 -20.72 -35.17
CA GLU A 120 -21.10 -21.07 -36.32
C GLU A 120 -22.58 -20.97 -35.95
N TYR A 121 -23.37 -20.32 -36.81
CA TYR A 121 -24.81 -20.23 -36.68
C TYR A 121 -25.45 -20.33 -38.07
N GLU A 122 -26.42 -21.24 -38.24
CA GLU A 122 -27.10 -21.50 -39.52
C GLU A 122 -26.16 -21.77 -40.72
N GLY A 123 -24.97 -22.34 -40.46
CA GLY A 123 -23.98 -22.64 -41.49
C GLY A 123 -23.09 -21.46 -41.90
N GLU A 124 -23.22 -20.31 -41.22
CA GLU A 124 -22.34 -19.15 -41.38
C GLU A 124 -21.39 -19.01 -40.17
N THR A 125 -20.15 -18.62 -40.43
CA THR A 125 -19.16 -18.33 -39.38
C THR A 125 -19.18 -16.84 -39.04
N TYR A 126 -19.41 -16.53 -37.77
CA TYR A 126 -19.37 -15.18 -37.22
C TYR A 126 -18.09 -15.00 -36.40
N THR A 127 -17.21 -14.11 -36.86
CA THR A 127 -15.93 -13.81 -36.18
C THR A 127 -15.95 -12.42 -35.57
N THR A 128 -15.58 -12.32 -34.29
CA THR A 128 -15.33 -11.05 -33.60
C THR A 128 -13.86 -10.93 -33.24
N SER A 129 -13.24 -9.84 -33.72
CA SER A 129 -11.84 -9.49 -33.43
C SER A 129 -11.76 -8.52 -32.27
N TYR A 130 -10.89 -8.82 -31.31
CA TYR A 130 -10.59 -7.97 -30.17
C TYR A 130 -9.12 -7.60 -30.22
N SER A 131 -8.83 -6.32 -30.39
CA SER A 131 -7.44 -5.82 -30.44
C SER A 131 -6.94 -5.39 -29.06
N ALA A 132 -5.63 -5.52 -28.87
CA ALA A 132 -4.95 -4.98 -27.70
C ALA A 132 -5.14 -3.44 -27.59
N PRO A 133 -5.34 -2.90 -26.37
CA PRO A 133 -5.48 -1.48 -26.16
C PRO A 133 -4.12 -0.76 -26.22
N SER A 134 -4.15 0.52 -26.56
CA SER A 134 -3.01 1.43 -26.48
C SER A 134 -3.39 2.76 -25.82
N ASN A 135 -2.39 3.61 -25.58
CA ASN A 135 -2.62 4.96 -25.07
C ASN A 135 -3.48 5.84 -26.00
N GLU A 136 -3.54 5.49 -27.29
CA GLU A 136 -4.29 6.24 -28.31
C GLU A 136 -5.65 5.60 -28.63
N LYS A 137 -5.75 4.27 -28.55
CA LYS A 137 -6.95 3.50 -28.87
C LYS A 137 -7.27 2.49 -27.77
N ASN A 138 -8.32 2.77 -27.01
CA ASN A 138 -8.83 1.92 -25.93
C ASN A 138 -10.31 2.24 -25.69
N ASP A 139 -10.99 1.39 -24.92
CA ASP A 139 -12.44 1.51 -24.67
C ASP A 139 -12.78 2.55 -23.59
N GLY A 140 -11.77 3.18 -22.98
CA GLY A 140 -11.92 4.05 -21.83
C GLY A 140 -12.41 3.31 -20.58
N ASN A 141 -12.65 4.06 -19.50
CA ASN A 141 -13.14 3.48 -18.25
C ASN A 141 -14.49 4.10 -17.86
N THR A 142 -15.48 3.24 -17.68
CA THR A 142 -16.86 3.62 -17.29
C THR A 142 -17.23 3.18 -15.87
N GLN A 143 -16.30 2.56 -15.14
CA GLN A 143 -16.50 2.14 -13.77
C GLN A 143 -16.91 3.32 -12.86
N PRO A 144 -17.89 3.14 -11.96
CA PRO A 144 -18.30 4.19 -11.03
C PRO A 144 -17.19 4.51 -10.02
N ASN A 145 -17.28 5.66 -9.36
CA ASN A 145 -16.37 6.06 -8.26
C ASN A 145 -14.87 6.05 -8.60
N ASN A 146 -14.51 6.35 -9.87
CA ASN A 146 -13.15 6.19 -10.39
C ASN A 146 -12.61 4.78 -10.12
N GLY A 147 -13.49 3.78 -10.22
CA GLY A 147 -13.16 2.39 -10.00
C GLY A 147 -12.22 1.89 -11.09
N LEU A 148 -11.42 0.89 -10.76
CA LEU A 148 -10.66 0.13 -11.75
C LEU A 148 -11.03 -1.34 -11.59
N GLY A 149 -11.45 -1.97 -12.68
CA GLY A 149 -12.04 -3.29 -12.62
C GLY A 149 -12.35 -3.85 -14.00
N GLU A 150 -13.24 -4.84 -14.02
CA GLU A 150 -13.69 -5.49 -15.24
C GLU A 150 -14.03 -4.47 -16.35
N TYR A 151 -13.61 -4.76 -17.57
CA TYR A 151 -13.91 -3.94 -18.75
C TYR A 151 -13.31 -2.52 -18.74
N SER A 152 -12.42 -2.19 -17.80
CA SER A 152 -11.76 -0.88 -17.79
C SER A 152 -10.69 -0.84 -18.90
N TYR A 153 -10.84 0.10 -19.84
CA TYR A 153 -9.96 0.34 -21.00
C TYR A 153 -9.94 -0.75 -22.08
N ASN A 154 -10.43 -1.95 -21.81
CA ASN A 154 -10.61 -3.00 -22.80
C ASN A 154 -11.63 -4.05 -22.31
N SER A 155 -12.35 -4.69 -23.22
CA SER A 155 -13.32 -5.74 -22.90
C SER A 155 -12.75 -6.98 -22.17
N MET A 156 -11.43 -7.21 -22.23
CA MET A 156 -10.76 -8.33 -21.55
C MET A 156 -10.13 -7.95 -20.21
N ALA A 157 -10.26 -6.69 -19.79
CA ALA A 157 -9.60 -6.19 -18.59
C ALA A 157 -10.26 -6.74 -17.32
N GLY A 158 -9.46 -6.96 -16.27
CA GLY A 158 -9.89 -7.47 -14.98
C GLY A 158 -8.76 -7.62 -13.96
N TRP A 159 -9.09 -8.08 -12.76
CA TRP A 159 -8.10 -8.33 -11.70
C TRP A 159 -7.64 -9.79 -11.73
N MET A 160 -6.33 -9.99 -11.87
CA MET A 160 -5.70 -11.30 -11.90
C MET A 160 -4.92 -11.55 -10.61
N ILE A 161 -4.83 -12.82 -10.21
CA ILE A 161 -4.13 -13.21 -8.99
C ILE A 161 -2.94 -14.09 -9.38
N SER A 162 -1.80 -13.85 -8.73
CA SER A 162 -0.71 -14.80 -8.70
C SER A 162 -0.24 -15.05 -7.27
N VAL A 163 0.27 -16.26 -7.05
CA VAL A 163 1.00 -16.67 -5.85
C VAL A 163 2.40 -17.08 -6.26
N ASN A 164 3.41 -16.42 -5.70
CA ASN A 164 4.83 -16.66 -6.03
C ASN A 164 5.13 -16.52 -7.54
N GLY A 165 4.43 -15.59 -8.21
CA GLY A 165 4.64 -15.28 -9.63
C GLY A 165 3.82 -16.11 -10.62
N ASP A 166 3.08 -17.13 -10.16
CA ASP A 166 2.30 -18.03 -11.02
C ASP A 166 0.82 -18.07 -10.61
N ASN A 167 -0.04 -18.51 -11.53
CA ASN A 167 -1.47 -18.74 -11.31
C ASN A 167 -1.88 -20.22 -11.48
N ASP A 168 -0.95 -21.16 -11.27
CA ASP A 168 -1.17 -22.61 -11.36
C ASP A 168 -1.82 -23.01 -12.70
N ASN A 169 -1.25 -22.50 -13.80
CA ASN A 169 -1.79 -22.69 -15.15
C ASN A 169 -3.26 -22.28 -15.30
N GLY A 170 -3.71 -21.29 -14.53
CA GLY A 170 -5.10 -20.80 -14.51
C GLY A 170 -6.01 -21.50 -13.51
N ASN A 171 -5.50 -22.45 -12.72
CA ASN A 171 -6.28 -23.19 -11.71
C ASN A 171 -6.32 -22.49 -10.35
N LEU A 172 -5.45 -21.50 -10.10
CA LEU A 172 -5.43 -20.74 -8.85
C LEU A 172 -6.77 -19.99 -8.66
N THR A 173 -7.39 -20.17 -7.51
CA THR A 173 -8.64 -19.51 -7.15
C THR A 173 -8.49 -18.65 -5.90
N PRO A 174 -9.34 -17.62 -5.71
CA PRO A 174 -9.37 -16.86 -4.46
C PRO A 174 -9.72 -17.69 -3.21
N ALA A 175 -10.17 -18.95 -3.36
CA ALA A 175 -10.47 -19.86 -2.26
C ALA A 175 -9.26 -20.65 -1.75
N ASP A 176 -8.13 -20.62 -2.47
CA ASP A 176 -6.96 -21.40 -2.08
C ASP A 176 -6.36 -20.91 -0.78
N ILE A 177 -6.00 -21.86 0.09
CA ILE A 177 -5.38 -21.61 1.39
C ILE A 177 -3.94 -21.15 1.17
N VAL A 178 -3.60 -20.00 1.73
CA VAL A 178 -2.25 -19.43 1.60
C VAL A 178 -1.25 -20.24 2.42
N LYS A 179 0.02 -20.25 2.03
CA LYS A 179 1.11 -20.94 2.75
C LYS A 179 2.05 -19.91 3.37
N ASP A 180 2.82 -20.33 4.38
CA ASP A 180 3.82 -19.45 5.00
C ASP A 180 4.82 -18.96 3.94
N GLY A 181 5.09 -17.67 3.93
CA GLY A 181 6.02 -17.02 3.02
C GLY A 181 5.50 -16.80 1.59
N ASP A 182 4.23 -17.08 1.29
CA ASP A 182 3.66 -16.81 -0.04
C ASP A 182 3.70 -15.32 -0.41
N VAL A 183 3.85 -15.02 -1.70
CA VAL A 183 3.69 -13.68 -2.27
C VAL A 183 2.45 -13.63 -3.13
N ILE A 184 1.41 -12.98 -2.62
CA ILE A 184 0.11 -12.83 -3.27
C ILE A 184 0.06 -11.47 -3.96
N ARG A 185 -0.16 -11.47 -5.27
CA ARG A 185 -0.23 -10.24 -6.07
C ARG A 185 -1.57 -10.18 -6.78
N TYR A 186 -2.36 -9.15 -6.51
CA TYR A 186 -3.53 -8.79 -7.32
C TYR A 186 -3.09 -7.79 -8.38
N GLN A 187 -3.16 -8.17 -9.64
CA GLN A 187 -2.60 -7.42 -10.77
C GLN A 187 -3.73 -7.04 -11.71
N PHE A 188 -3.91 -5.75 -11.97
CA PHE A 188 -4.84 -5.31 -13.01
C PHE A 188 -4.28 -5.70 -14.38
N SER A 189 -4.99 -6.57 -15.08
CA SER A 189 -4.79 -6.91 -16.48
C SER A 189 -5.67 -5.99 -17.31
N VAL A 190 -5.07 -5.27 -18.26
CA VAL A 190 -5.80 -4.43 -19.23
C VAL A 190 -6.13 -5.22 -20.50
N TYR A 191 -5.50 -6.37 -20.77
CA TYR A 191 -5.76 -7.17 -21.96
C TYR A 191 -5.42 -8.65 -21.79
N GLY A 192 -6.11 -9.52 -22.53
CA GLY A 192 -5.76 -10.94 -22.63
C GLY A 192 -6.02 -11.78 -21.38
N TRP A 193 -6.93 -11.36 -20.50
CA TRP A 193 -7.34 -12.10 -19.29
C TRP A 193 -6.16 -12.58 -18.43
N GLY A 194 -5.15 -11.74 -18.30
CA GLY A 194 -3.92 -12.02 -17.54
C GLY A 194 -2.69 -12.34 -18.37
N ALA A 195 -2.82 -12.58 -19.67
CA ALA A 195 -1.66 -12.76 -20.55
C ALA A 195 -0.71 -11.55 -20.53
N ASP A 196 -1.26 -10.34 -20.45
CA ASP A 196 -0.49 -9.08 -20.40
C ASP A 196 0.32 -8.88 -19.10
N VAL A 197 -0.01 -9.60 -18.03
CA VAL A 197 0.78 -9.65 -16.79
C VAL A 197 1.59 -10.95 -16.67
N GLY A 198 1.69 -11.71 -17.77
CA GLY A 198 2.49 -12.92 -17.86
C GLY A 198 1.86 -14.16 -17.22
N LEU A 199 0.54 -14.18 -17.04
CA LEU A 199 -0.19 -15.31 -16.46
C LEU A 199 -0.92 -16.13 -17.51
N SER A 200 -1.06 -17.43 -17.24
CA SER A 200 -1.86 -18.33 -18.07
C SER A 200 -3.33 -17.90 -18.08
N ASN A 201 -4.01 -18.11 -19.20
CA ASN A 201 -5.42 -17.76 -19.37
C ASN A 201 -6.19 -18.88 -20.07
N TYR A 202 -7.50 -18.92 -19.82
CA TYR A 202 -8.40 -19.93 -20.38
C TYR A 202 -8.57 -19.83 -21.90
N ALA A 203 -8.26 -18.67 -22.49
CA ALA A 203 -8.44 -18.40 -23.91
C ALA A 203 -7.23 -18.81 -24.76
N GLY A 204 -6.15 -19.32 -24.14
CA GLY A 204 -4.95 -19.79 -24.82
C GLY A 204 -4.09 -18.68 -25.45
N MET A 205 -4.26 -17.42 -25.02
CA MET A 205 -3.40 -16.32 -25.47
C MET A 205 -2.01 -16.47 -24.87
N GLU A 206 -0.95 -16.35 -25.68
CA GLU A 206 0.43 -16.47 -25.19
C GLU A 206 0.75 -15.35 -24.19
N PRO A 207 1.15 -15.66 -22.94
CA PRO A 207 1.48 -14.65 -21.95
C PRO A 207 2.75 -13.86 -22.29
N LEU A 208 2.78 -12.58 -21.89
CA LEU A 208 4.01 -11.79 -21.96
C LEU A 208 5.07 -12.36 -21.02
N LYS A 209 6.32 -12.40 -21.50
CA LYS A 209 7.46 -12.82 -20.70
C LYS A 209 7.92 -11.69 -19.76
N VAL A 210 7.25 -11.57 -18.61
CA VAL A 210 7.61 -10.63 -17.54
C VAL A 210 8.68 -11.23 -16.61
N ALA A 211 9.48 -10.38 -15.95
CA ALA A 211 10.43 -10.84 -14.93
C ALA A 211 9.73 -11.34 -13.65
N ASP A 212 10.34 -12.31 -12.97
CA ASP A 212 9.89 -12.76 -11.66
C ASP A 212 10.27 -11.72 -10.60
N LYS A 213 9.24 -11.12 -9.99
CA LYS A 213 9.36 -10.08 -8.97
C LYS A 213 9.10 -10.60 -7.56
N THR A 214 8.99 -11.91 -7.36
CA THR A 214 8.63 -12.53 -6.08
C THR A 214 9.57 -12.09 -4.96
N THR A 215 10.89 -12.22 -5.17
CA THR A 215 11.89 -11.80 -4.18
C THR A 215 11.86 -10.29 -3.93
N LEU A 216 11.82 -9.49 -5.00
CA LEU A 216 11.74 -8.02 -4.88
C LEU A 216 10.52 -7.57 -4.08
N THR A 217 9.37 -8.20 -4.30
CA THR A 217 8.12 -7.91 -3.59
C THR A 217 8.24 -8.24 -2.10
N LYS A 218 8.88 -9.37 -1.74
CA LYS A 218 9.15 -9.75 -0.34
C LYS A 218 10.06 -8.73 0.36
N GLU A 219 11.16 -8.32 -0.26
CA GLU A 219 12.09 -7.36 0.35
C GLU A 219 11.43 -5.97 0.51
N LEU A 220 10.65 -5.53 -0.48
CA LEU A 220 9.86 -4.30 -0.36
C LEU A 220 8.87 -4.36 0.81
N ALA A 221 8.20 -5.51 1.03
CA ALA A 221 7.28 -5.70 2.14
C ALA A 221 7.99 -5.65 3.50
N LYS A 222 9.19 -6.24 3.60
CA LYS A 222 10.04 -6.20 4.80
C LYS A 222 10.41 -4.77 5.18
N ILE A 223 10.86 -3.96 4.21
CA ILE A 223 11.13 -2.54 4.45
C ILE A 223 9.84 -1.80 4.82
N ASN A 224 8.75 -2.07 4.10
CA ASN A 224 7.48 -1.39 4.32
C ASN A 224 6.91 -1.60 5.73
N LYS A 225 7.19 -2.75 6.37
CA LYS A 225 6.82 -3.02 7.78
C LYS A 225 7.33 -1.94 8.73
N ASN A 226 8.54 -1.42 8.50
CA ASN A 226 9.18 -0.38 9.30
C ASN A 226 9.59 0.83 8.45
N LYS A 227 8.78 1.18 7.44
CA LYS A 227 9.14 2.16 6.41
C LYS A 227 9.66 3.47 7.01
N ALA A 228 9.00 4.00 8.04
CA ALA A 228 9.38 5.27 8.67
C ALA A 228 10.80 5.26 9.25
N VAL A 229 11.27 4.11 9.76
CA VAL A 229 12.63 3.96 10.29
C VAL A 229 13.62 3.88 9.14
N TRP A 230 13.36 3.01 8.17
CA TRP A 230 14.25 2.79 7.03
C TRP A 230 14.42 4.01 6.13
N MET A 231 13.36 4.82 5.96
CA MET A 231 13.43 6.03 5.13
C MET A 231 14.26 7.17 5.75
N ASN A 232 14.73 7.04 7.00
CA ASN A 232 15.70 7.98 7.60
C ASN A 232 17.14 7.69 7.16
N ASN A 233 17.43 6.49 6.64
CA ASN A 233 18.72 6.16 6.07
C ASN A 233 18.71 6.49 4.56
N GLU A 234 19.58 7.40 4.12
CA GLU A 234 19.60 7.86 2.73
C GLU A 234 19.96 6.76 1.72
N ASN A 235 20.82 5.81 2.10
CA ASN A 235 21.19 4.68 1.24
C ASN A 235 20.00 3.74 1.05
N VAL A 236 19.34 3.35 2.16
CA VAL A 236 18.14 2.48 2.10
C VAL A 236 17.01 3.17 1.35
N LYS A 237 16.81 4.47 1.57
CA LYS A 237 15.80 5.24 0.84
C LYS A 237 16.07 5.24 -0.66
N THR A 238 17.31 5.46 -1.09
CA THR A 238 17.69 5.48 -2.52
C THR A 238 17.50 4.10 -3.15
N ALA A 239 18.00 3.05 -2.50
CA ALA A 239 17.83 1.67 -2.95
C ALA A 239 16.34 1.29 -3.04
N TYR A 240 15.55 1.67 -2.05
CA TYR A 240 14.10 1.45 -2.04
C TYR A 240 13.38 2.19 -3.17
N GLU A 241 13.75 3.45 -3.46
CA GLU A 241 13.16 4.20 -4.57
C GLU A 241 13.48 3.57 -5.94
N ASN A 242 14.70 3.06 -6.12
CA ASN A 242 15.09 2.29 -7.31
C ASN A 242 14.31 0.97 -7.40
N ALA A 243 14.23 0.23 -6.30
CA ALA A 243 13.48 -1.02 -6.20
C ALA A 243 11.99 -0.82 -6.56
N ILE A 244 11.34 0.24 -6.07
CA ILE A 244 9.96 0.56 -6.44
C ILE A 244 9.85 0.90 -7.93
N LYS A 245 10.80 1.67 -8.50
CA LYS A 245 10.79 2.00 -9.93
C LYS A 245 10.83 0.74 -10.79
N VAL A 246 11.74 -0.19 -10.50
CA VAL A 246 11.85 -1.47 -11.22
C VAL A 246 10.63 -2.36 -10.97
N ALA A 247 10.14 -2.45 -9.73
CA ALA A 247 8.97 -3.27 -9.41
C ALA A 247 7.73 -2.83 -10.21
N THR A 248 7.51 -1.51 -10.34
CA THR A 248 6.37 -0.94 -11.07
C THR A 248 6.50 -0.93 -12.59
N LYS A 249 7.70 -1.17 -13.13
CA LYS A 249 7.93 -1.32 -14.58
C LYS A 249 7.48 -2.70 -15.01
N LEU A 250 6.38 -2.82 -15.78
CA LEU A 250 5.85 -4.13 -16.20
C LEU A 250 6.95 -4.98 -16.87
N MET A 251 7.59 -4.42 -17.89
CA MET A 251 8.64 -5.06 -18.70
C MET A 251 10.05 -4.76 -18.17
N ALA A 252 10.25 -4.85 -16.85
CA ALA A 252 11.60 -4.92 -16.30
C ALA A 252 12.28 -6.23 -16.73
N THR A 253 13.59 -6.20 -16.97
CA THR A 253 14.36 -7.43 -17.20
C THR A 253 14.63 -8.14 -15.87
N GLN A 254 14.95 -9.44 -15.91
CA GLN A 254 15.32 -10.17 -14.70
C GLN A 254 16.60 -9.58 -14.08
N ASP A 255 17.58 -9.20 -14.90
CA ASP A 255 18.81 -8.56 -14.43
C ASP A 255 18.52 -7.25 -13.68
N GLU A 256 17.63 -6.39 -14.19
CA GLU A 256 17.21 -5.15 -13.51
C GLU A 256 16.57 -5.47 -12.15
N VAL A 257 15.77 -6.53 -12.06
CA VAL A 257 15.11 -6.97 -10.82
C VAL A 257 16.14 -7.50 -9.82
N ASP A 258 17.04 -8.37 -10.25
CA ASP A 258 18.05 -9.00 -9.40
C ASP A 258 19.07 -7.96 -8.88
N GLU A 259 19.45 -7.00 -9.72
CA GLU A 259 20.33 -5.89 -9.33
C GLU A 259 19.71 -5.05 -8.21
N VAL A 260 18.46 -4.59 -8.35
CA VAL A 260 17.83 -3.79 -7.30
C VAL A 260 17.55 -4.58 -6.02
N VAL A 261 17.33 -5.90 -6.12
CA VAL A 261 17.24 -6.77 -4.93
C VAL A 261 18.57 -6.80 -4.19
N ALA A 262 19.69 -6.97 -4.91
CA ALA A 262 21.02 -6.98 -4.32
C ALA A 262 21.37 -5.62 -3.68
N GLU A 263 21.09 -4.52 -4.36
CA GLU A 263 21.27 -3.16 -3.82
C GLU A 263 20.46 -2.94 -2.55
N LEU A 264 19.19 -3.35 -2.54
CA LEU A 264 18.29 -3.18 -1.41
C LEU A 264 18.78 -3.96 -0.18
N LYS A 265 19.13 -5.24 -0.37
CA LYS A 265 19.69 -6.08 0.71
C LYS A 265 21.00 -5.55 1.24
N LYS A 266 21.87 -5.05 0.36
CA LYS A 266 23.14 -4.43 0.77
C LYS A 266 22.91 -3.21 1.64
N ALA A 267 22.02 -2.30 1.21
CA ALA A 267 21.71 -1.09 1.97
C ALA A 267 21.11 -1.40 3.36
N GLU A 268 20.25 -2.42 3.45
CA GLU A 268 19.73 -2.89 4.74
C GLU A 268 20.84 -3.40 5.66
N ASN A 269 21.70 -4.30 5.17
CA ASN A 269 22.76 -4.94 5.96
C ASN A 269 23.79 -3.94 6.50
N GLU A 270 24.23 -3.00 5.67
CA GLU A 270 25.16 -1.93 6.07
C GLU A 270 24.57 -1.00 7.14
N THR A 271 23.24 -0.88 7.19
CA THR A 271 22.57 -0.06 8.22
C THR A 271 22.52 -0.78 9.56
N THR A 272 22.30 -2.10 9.57
CA THR A 272 22.34 -2.91 10.80
C THR A 272 23.73 -2.98 11.43
N THR A 273 24.81 -3.02 10.64
CA THR A 273 26.18 -3.08 11.18
C THR A 273 26.66 -1.75 11.77
N VAL A 274 26.21 -0.60 11.25
CA VAL A 274 26.53 0.73 11.80
C VAL A 274 25.81 1.00 13.13
N GLN A 275 24.63 0.40 13.33
CA GLN A 275 23.87 0.52 14.58
C GLN A 275 24.47 -0.32 15.72
N ASP A 276 25.13 -1.45 15.41
CA ASP A 276 25.91 -2.23 16.38
C ASP A 276 27.33 -1.67 16.63
N ALA A 277 27.93 -0.99 15.64
CA ALA A 277 29.28 -0.43 15.75
C ALA A 277 29.38 0.91 16.50
N THR A 278 28.26 1.50 16.94
CA THR A 278 28.26 2.77 17.72
C THR A 278 28.33 2.58 19.24
N THR A 279 28.66 1.38 19.74
CA THR A 279 29.08 1.20 21.14
C THR A 279 30.51 1.72 21.34
N VAL A 280 30.69 3.04 21.31
CA VAL A 280 31.94 3.70 21.73
C VAL A 280 32.11 3.54 23.24
N GLN A 281 33.17 2.81 23.58
CA GLN A 281 33.86 2.72 24.85
C GLN A 281 33.93 4.07 25.61
N PRO A 282 33.46 4.17 26.88
CA PRO A 282 33.74 5.33 27.71
C PRO A 282 35.06 5.12 28.46
N THR A 283 36.09 5.87 28.08
CA THR A 283 37.32 6.01 28.89
C THR A 283 37.28 7.36 29.59
N THR A 284 36.85 7.39 30.86
CA THR A 284 37.57 8.07 31.95
C THR A 284 36.94 7.79 33.33
N THR A 285 37.79 7.19 34.16
CA THR A 285 37.80 7.00 35.62
C THR A 285 36.88 7.85 36.49
N ILE A 286 35.93 7.20 37.17
CA ILE A 286 35.63 7.40 38.61
C ILE A 286 35.12 6.07 39.20
N GLN A 287 35.70 5.61 40.30
CA GLN A 287 35.24 4.49 41.16
C GLN A 287 35.15 5.04 42.61
N PRO A 288 34.42 4.42 43.57
CA PRO A 288 33.40 3.37 43.50
C PRO A 288 32.07 3.77 44.18
N THR A 289 30.93 3.21 43.75
CA THR A 289 29.88 2.80 44.72
C THR A 289 28.88 1.82 44.11
N THR A 290 28.83 0.65 44.75
CA THR A 290 27.75 -0.33 44.97
C THR A 290 26.60 -0.46 43.96
N ALA A 291 26.51 -1.67 43.40
CA ALA A 291 25.41 -2.19 42.60
C ALA A 291 24.09 -2.34 43.38
N VAL A 292 22.94 -1.96 42.77
CA VAL A 292 21.72 -2.80 42.68
C VAL A 292 20.84 -2.38 41.46
N GLN A 293 20.74 -3.29 40.48
CA GLN A 293 19.59 -3.71 39.64
C GLN A 293 18.71 -2.69 38.85
N PRO A 294 18.58 -2.83 37.50
CA PRO A 294 17.59 -2.12 36.69
C PRO A 294 16.22 -2.85 36.68
N THR A 295 15.14 -2.11 36.92
CA THR A 295 13.77 -2.55 36.64
C THR A 295 13.27 -1.79 35.41
N THR A 296 13.26 -2.45 34.24
CA THR A 296 12.71 -1.87 33.01
C THR A 296 11.23 -2.24 32.89
N THR A 297 10.35 -1.28 33.14
CA THR A 297 8.94 -1.36 32.74
C THR A 297 8.79 -0.57 31.43
N ILE A 298 8.58 -1.25 30.31
CA ILE A 298 8.32 -0.62 29.01
C ILE A 298 6.82 -0.31 28.92
N GLN A 299 6.48 0.98 28.95
CA GLN A 299 5.16 1.46 28.54
C GLN A 299 5.14 1.66 27.01
N PRO A 300 4.00 1.38 26.33
CA PRO A 300 3.89 1.55 24.88
C PRO A 300 3.85 3.04 24.50
N ILE A 301 4.78 3.46 23.63
CA ILE A 301 4.80 4.80 23.03
C ILE A 301 3.80 4.82 21.87
N THR A 302 2.70 5.54 22.06
CA THR A 302 1.73 5.84 21.01
C THR A 302 2.26 7.03 20.20
N THR A 303 2.65 6.83 18.94
CA THR A 303 3.09 7.94 18.06
C THR A 303 1.86 8.60 17.44
N GLU A 304 1.40 9.71 18.02
CA GLU A 304 0.39 10.56 17.41
C GLU A 304 0.91 11.16 16.08
N ILE A 305 0.13 11.03 15.01
CA ILE A 305 0.39 11.70 13.74
C ILE A 305 0.31 13.22 13.99
N GLN A 306 1.45 13.90 14.06
CA GLN A 306 1.52 15.34 14.25
C GLN A 306 0.71 16.06 13.15
N THR A 307 -0.50 16.50 13.49
CA THR A 307 -1.40 17.20 12.56
C THR A 307 -0.91 18.64 12.33
N LEU A 308 -0.84 19.06 11.07
CA LEU A 308 -0.48 20.44 10.73
C LEU A 308 -1.47 21.43 11.38
N GLY A 309 -0.94 22.49 11.98
CA GLY A 309 -1.73 23.57 12.57
C GLY A 309 -2.78 24.15 11.60
N LYS A 310 -3.93 24.58 12.13
CA LYS A 310 -5.03 25.11 11.32
C LYS A 310 -4.62 26.38 10.58
N ALA A 311 -4.73 26.38 9.26
CA ALA A 311 -4.37 27.53 8.43
C ALA A 311 -5.25 28.76 8.73
N THR A 312 -4.63 29.94 8.71
CA THR A 312 -5.31 31.21 8.93
C THR A 312 -5.13 32.13 7.73
N VAL A 313 -6.25 32.53 7.12
CA VAL A 313 -6.25 33.57 6.09
C VAL A 313 -6.03 34.92 6.75
N ASN A 314 -4.87 35.52 6.53
CA ASN A 314 -4.52 36.81 7.12
C ASN A 314 -5.33 37.92 6.45
N SER A 315 -5.26 38.02 5.12
CA SER A 315 -6.01 39.01 4.35
C SER A 315 -6.52 38.48 3.00
N VAL A 316 -7.61 39.07 2.54
CA VAL A 316 -8.15 38.89 1.18
C VAL A 316 -8.44 40.28 0.63
N LYS A 317 -7.63 40.74 -0.33
CA LYS A 317 -7.71 42.10 -0.88
C LYS A 317 -8.04 42.05 -2.36
N LYS A 318 -8.82 43.00 -2.86
CA LYS A 318 -8.98 43.16 -4.32
C LYS A 318 -7.64 43.58 -4.93
N VAL A 319 -7.40 43.16 -6.16
CA VAL A 319 -6.29 43.64 -6.99
C VAL A 319 -6.82 43.98 -8.39
N LYS A 320 -5.95 44.56 -9.24
CA LYS A 320 -6.30 44.94 -10.62
C LYS A 320 -6.84 43.74 -11.41
N ALA A 321 -7.56 44.04 -12.49
CA ALA A 321 -8.15 43.06 -13.41
C ALA A 321 -9.19 42.10 -12.78
N GLY A 322 -9.94 42.55 -11.77
CA GLY A 322 -11.06 41.81 -11.19
C GLY A 322 -10.65 40.56 -10.40
N LYS A 323 -9.45 40.56 -9.80
CA LYS A 323 -8.89 39.42 -9.05
C LYS A 323 -8.79 39.75 -7.56
N ALA A 324 -8.65 38.72 -6.74
CA ALA A 324 -8.32 38.84 -5.32
C ALA A 324 -6.89 38.33 -5.04
N LYS A 325 -6.17 39.02 -4.16
CA LYS A 325 -4.94 38.56 -3.52
C LYS A 325 -5.28 38.01 -2.15
N ILE A 326 -4.99 36.72 -1.95
CA ILE A 326 -5.18 36.01 -0.69
C ILE A 326 -3.79 35.87 -0.06
N SER A 327 -3.64 36.27 1.19
CA SER A 327 -2.40 36.13 1.95
C SER A 327 -2.67 35.38 3.25
N ILE A 328 -1.84 34.40 3.56
CA ILE A 328 -1.94 33.55 4.76
C ILE A 328 -0.73 33.73 5.66
N LYS A 329 -0.88 33.41 6.95
CA LYS A 329 0.29 33.23 7.84
C LYS A 329 0.98 31.93 7.49
N LYS A 330 2.33 31.92 7.51
CA LYS A 330 3.13 30.70 7.31
C LYS A 330 2.88 29.77 8.50
N ILE A 331 2.69 28.48 8.22
CA ILE A 331 2.58 27.43 9.22
C ILE A 331 3.91 26.66 9.24
N ALA A 332 4.48 26.48 10.43
CA ALA A 332 5.69 25.67 10.60
C ALA A 332 5.41 24.22 10.18
N GLY A 333 6.34 23.60 9.46
CA GLY A 333 6.20 22.23 8.94
C GLY A 333 5.27 22.06 7.73
N ALA A 334 4.64 23.13 7.22
CA ALA A 334 3.85 23.05 5.99
C ALA A 334 4.74 23.18 4.74
N GLU A 335 4.64 22.21 3.83
CA GLU A 335 5.32 22.26 2.53
C GLU A 335 4.58 23.12 1.50
N GLY A 336 3.28 23.29 1.67
CA GLY A 336 2.50 24.19 0.84
C GLY A 336 1.05 24.31 1.27
N TYR A 337 0.24 24.92 0.41
CA TYR A 337 -1.14 25.27 0.74
C TYR A 337 -2.08 24.99 -0.42
N GLN A 338 -3.27 24.50 -0.09
CA GLN A 338 -4.39 24.37 -1.00
C GLN A 338 -5.41 25.47 -0.70
N TYR A 339 -5.66 26.30 -1.70
CA TYR A 339 -6.63 27.37 -1.69
C TYR A 339 -7.90 26.89 -2.39
N LYS A 340 -9.03 27.00 -1.71
CA LYS A 340 -10.36 26.78 -2.29
C LYS A 340 -11.07 28.12 -2.29
N TYR A 341 -11.44 28.61 -3.47
CA TYR A 341 -12.16 29.88 -3.62
C TYR A 341 -13.36 29.75 -4.56
N SER A 342 -14.37 30.60 -4.36
CA SER A 342 -15.64 30.52 -5.08
C SER A 342 -16.37 31.87 -5.08
N SER A 343 -17.31 32.03 -6.01
CA SER A 343 -18.28 33.11 -6.00
C SER A 343 -19.42 32.93 -4.99
N THR A 344 -19.55 31.73 -4.41
CA THR A 344 -20.60 31.38 -3.44
C THR A 344 -20.00 31.02 -2.09
N LYS A 345 -20.66 31.44 -0.99
CA LYS A 345 -20.17 31.19 0.39
C LYS A 345 -20.05 29.69 0.71
N ASN A 346 -20.96 28.89 0.16
CA ASN A 346 -21.06 27.46 0.42
C ASN A 346 -20.23 26.61 -0.54
N PHE A 347 -19.46 27.23 -1.46
CA PHE A 347 -18.61 26.51 -2.42
C PHE A 347 -19.41 25.50 -3.27
N LYS A 348 -20.51 25.94 -3.88
CA LYS A 348 -21.37 25.09 -4.73
C LYS A 348 -20.58 24.50 -5.91
N LYS A 349 -20.76 23.20 -6.20
CA LYS A 349 -20.17 22.49 -7.35
C LYS A 349 -20.36 23.31 -8.64
N GLY A 350 -19.30 23.47 -9.44
CA GLY A 350 -19.27 24.32 -10.64
C GLY A 350 -18.83 25.78 -10.43
N THR A 351 -18.86 26.31 -9.20
CA THR A 351 -18.37 27.68 -8.89
C THR A 351 -17.04 27.71 -8.15
N VAL A 352 -16.49 26.53 -7.87
CA VAL A 352 -15.33 26.33 -6.99
C VAL A 352 -14.08 26.17 -7.82
N ILE A 353 -13.02 26.85 -7.40
CA ILE A 353 -11.68 26.65 -7.94
C ILE A 353 -10.76 26.24 -6.80
N VAL A 354 -9.99 25.17 -7.05
CA VAL A 354 -8.96 24.67 -6.14
C VAL A 354 -7.60 24.91 -6.78
N LYS A 355 -6.67 25.50 -6.03
CA LYS A 355 -5.29 25.72 -6.47
C LYS A 355 -4.32 25.40 -5.35
N THR A 356 -3.21 24.77 -5.71
CA THR A 356 -2.16 24.39 -4.76
C THR A 356 -0.89 25.16 -5.08
N THR A 357 -0.21 25.69 -4.06
CA THR A 357 1.08 26.38 -4.23
C THR A 357 1.90 26.32 -2.94
N LYS A 358 3.23 26.34 -3.08
CA LYS A 358 4.16 26.50 -1.95
C LYS A 358 4.16 27.93 -1.39
N LYS A 359 3.65 28.91 -2.16
CA LYS A 359 3.62 30.33 -1.76
C LYS A 359 2.53 30.59 -0.70
N ASN A 360 2.81 31.49 0.22
CA ASN A 360 1.86 32.02 1.21
C ASN A 360 0.91 33.10 0.64
N VAL A 361 0.91 33.26 -0.69
CA VAL A 361 0.08 34.21 -1.42
C VAL A 361 -0.47 33.53 -2.68
N LEU A 362 -1.76 33.78 -2.97
CA LEU A 362 -2.40 33.40 -4.23
C LEU A 362 -3.13 34.60 -4.84
N ILE A 363 -2.98 34.78 -6.16
CA ILE A 363 -3.83 35.66 -6.97
C ILE A 363 -4.89 34.79 -7.66
N THR A 364 -6.17 35.11 -7.49
CA THR A 364 -7.26 34.31 -8.05
C THR A 364 -7.39 34.49 -9.58
N LYS A 365 -8.17 33.61 -10.21
CA LYS A 365 -8.77 33.92 -11.53
C LYS A 365 -9.67 35.17 -11.43
N LYS A 366 -10.00 35.75 -12.59
CA LYS A 366 -10.87 36.93 -12.72
C LYS A 366 -12.30 36.58 -12.28
N PHE A 367 -12.89 37.46 -11.47
CA PHE A 367 -14.29 37.42 -11.05
C PHE A 367 -15.10 38.47 -11.80
N LYS A 368 -16.42 38.30 -11.83
CA LYS A 368 -17.34 39.30 -12.39
C LYS A 368 -17.37 40.56 -11.51
N LYS A 369 -17.69 41.71 -12.11
CA LYS A 369 -17.88 42.97 -11.38
C LYS A 369 -18.96 42.78 -10.31
N ASN A 370 -18.75 43.37 -9.13
CA ASN A 370 -19.58 43.25 -7.94
C ASN A 370 -19.73 41.84 -7.32
N GLN A 371 -19.01 40.82 -7.81
CA GLN A 371 -19.06 39.46 -7.28
C GLN A 371 -18.19 39.34 -6.02
N LYS A 372 -18.66 38.56 -5.03
CA LYS A 372 -17.85 38.21 -3.84
C LYS A 372 -16.94 37.02 -4.17
N CYS A 373 -15.67 37.11 -3.78
CA CYS A 373 -14.73 35.99 -3.75
C CYS A 373 -14.64 35.48 -2.32
N TYR A 374 -15.19 34.28 -2.07
CA TYR A 374 -15.08 33.55 -0.82
C TYR A 374 -13.88 32.60 -0.89
N VAL A 375 -13.13 32.49 0.20
CA VAL A 375 -11.91 31.66 0.25
C VAL A 375 -11.77 30.95 1.58
N LYS A 376 -11.29 29.70 1.51
CA LYS A 376 -10.69 28.98 2.63
C LYS A 376 -9.39 28.31 2.17
N VAL A 377 -8.46 28.11 3.10
CA VAL A 377 -7.13 27.56 2.82
C VAL A 377 -6.83 26.44 3.82
N ARG A 378 -6.10 25.42 3.39
CA ARG A 378 -5.49 24.40 4.26
C ARG A 378 -4.04 24.17 3.89
N ALA A 379 -3.20 23.93 4.88
CA ALA A 379 -1.81 23.53 4.65
C ALA A 379 -1.74 22.05 4.23
N TYR A 380 -0.67 21.69 3.56
CA TYR A 380 -0.30 20.30 3.36
C TYR A 380 1.19 20.09 3.62
N LYS A 381 1.52 18.87 4.00
CA LYS A 381 2.86 18.29 3.95
C LYS A 381 2.79 17.07 3.05
N THR A 382 3.89 16.74 2.39
CA THR A 382 3.95 15.54 1.58
C THR A 382 4.55 14.45 2.45
N VAL A 383 3.76 13.42 2.72
CA VAL A 383 4.22 12.23 3.44
C VAL A 383 4.08 11.10 2.46
N ASN A 384 5.17 10.37 2.19
CA ASN A 384 5.15 9.24 1.26
C ASN A 384 4.60 9.62 -0.13
N LYS A 385 5.05 10.75 -0.68
CA LYS A 385 4.61 11.30 -1.99
C LYS A 385 3.10 11.65 -2.08
N VAL A 386 2.34 11.50 -0.99
CA VAL A 386 0.93 11.89 -0.86
C VAL A 386 0.83 13.19 -0.04
N ARG A 387 0.01 14.13 -0.53
CA ARG A 387 -0.25 15.37 0.21
C ARG A 387 -1.23 15.10 1.35
N VAL A 388 -0.72 15.10 2.58
CA VAL A 388 -1.54 15.07 3.79
C VAL A 388 -1.99 16.49 4.10
N TYR A 389 -3.31 16.70 4.08
CA TYR A 389 -3.91 18.01 4.24
C TYR A 389 -4.40 18.27 5.67
N GLY A 390 -4.06 19.45 6.22
CA GLY A 390 -4.60 19.90 7.51
C GLY A 390 -6.04 20.41 7.44
N LYS A 391 -6.55 20.89 8.59
CA LYS A 391 -7.91 21.44 8.70
C LYS A 391 -8.06 22.74 7.87
N TRP A 392 -9.24 22.92 7.27
CA TRP A 392 -9.59 24.15 6.55
C TRP A 392 -9.67 25.37 7.49
N SER A 393 -9.22 26.53 6.99
CA SER A 393 -9.39 27.83 7.66
C SER A 393 -10.87 28.23 7.78
N LYS A 394 -11.16 29.21 8.64
CA LYS A 394 -12.42 29.96 8.55
C LYS A 394 -12.53 30.61 7.16
N VAL A 395 -13.76 30.68 6.63
CA VAL A 395 -14.03 31.32 5.33
C VAL A 395 -13.87 32.83 5.48
N LYS A 396 -13.09 33.45 4.59
CA LYS A 396 -13.03 34.91 4.41
C LYS A 396 -13.55 35.29 3.03
N SER A 397 -13.88 36.57 2.83
CA SER A 397 -14.34 37.04 1.53
C SER A 397 -13.96 38.48 1.22
N VAL A 398 -13.90 38.83 -0.06
CA VAL A 398 -13.80 40.21 -0.55
C VAL A 398 -14.79 40.44 -1.70
N LYS A 399 -15.41 41.63 -1.78
CA LYS A 399 -16.22 42.03 -2.94
C LYS A 399 -15.30 42.62 -4.01
N ILE A 400 -15.37 42.08 -5.23
CA ILE A 400 -14.66 42.61 -6.39
C ILE A 400 -15.51 43.74 -6.97
N LYS A 401 -15.05 44.98 -6.87
CA LYS A 401 -15.77 46.17 -7.36
C LYS A 401 -15.49 46.42 -8.84
#